data_AF-C1EHS9-F1
#
_entry.id   AF-C1EHS9-F1
#
_cell.length_a   1.000
_cell.length_b   1.000
_cell.length_c   1.000
_cell.angle_alpha   90.00
_cell.angle_beta   90.00
_cell.angle_gamma   90.00
#
_symmetry.space_group_name_H-M   'P 1'
#
loop_
_entity.id
_entity.type
_entity.pdbx_description
1 polymer ?
#
loop_
_entity_poly.entity_id
_entity_poly.type
_entity_poly.pdbx_seq_one_letter_code
_entity_poly.pdbx_strand_id
1 'polypeptide(L)'
;MSRRALRWTRGWMPSIWRPNVGRVLPDVDVKIEVTEVDASNKGTKRKRAPPTKGPCEHGVKQRSKCKVCSACPHGKRPSVCKECGGGSICEHGRRRTQCKECGGSGICEHGCQRPRCKECGGGSICEHGRHRYSCKECGGGAFCEHGRQRRYCKECGGSQICEHGRERPVCKECGGSQICEHGRVRSTCKECGGGSICEHGRQRKQCKECGGSQICEHGRRRSQCKECGGSQICVHARERSKCKECGGSQICEHGRVRSTCKECGGSQICGHGRRRSMCKECKKM
;
A
#
# COMPACT_ATOMS: atom_id res chain seq x y z
N MET A 1 42.07 31.48 6.29
CA MET A 1 41.52 30.36 5.50
C MET A 1 40.12 30.74 5.04
N SER A 2 40.02 31.51 3.96
CA SER A 2 38.73 32.02 3.45
C SER A 2 38.49 31.50 2.04
N ARG A 3 37.42 30.74 1.87
CA ARG A 3 36.91 30.30 0.57
C ARG A 3 36.21 31.47 -0.10
N ARG A 4 36.73 31.91 -1.25
CA ARG A 4 36.03 32.79 -2.20
C ARG A 4 35.32 31.94 -3.25
N ALA A 5 34.11 32.39 -3.58
CA ALA A 5 33.18 31.82 -4.53
C ALA A 5 33.74 31.73 -5.96
N LEU A 6 33.13 30.89 -6.80
CA LEU A 6 32.77 31.28 -8.17
C LEU A 6 31.57 30.45 -8.71
N ARG A 7 30.62 31.24 -9.17
CA ARG A 7 29.32 31.03 -9.83
C ARG A 7 29.49 30.44 -11.24
N TRP A 8 28.72 29.43 -11.63
CA TRP A 8 28.49 29.11 -13.05
C TRP A 8 27.01 28.83 -13.34
N THR A 9 26.56 29.46 -14.42
CA THR A 9 25.22 29.54 -14.98
C THR A 9 24.98 28.50 -16.07
N ARG A 10 23.69 28.16 -16.28
CA ARG A 10 23.02 27.75 -17.54
C ARG A 10 23.47 26.45 -18.24
N GLY A 11 22.57 25.47 -18.17
CA GLY A 11 21.88 24.89 -19.34
C GLY A 11 22.71 24.18 -20.42
N TRP A 12 22.64 22.85 -20.46
CA TRP A 12 22.81 22.11 -21.71
C TRP A 12 21.99 20.81 -21.69
N MET A 13 21.01 20.72 -22.60
CA MET A 13 20.24 19.51 -22.91
C MET A 13 21.09 18.62 -23.83
N PRO A 14 21.27 17.32 -23.54
CA PRO A 14 21.91 16.44 -24.51
C PRO A 14 20.91 16.04 -25.60
N SER A 15 21.33 16.31 -26.84
CA SER A 15 20.65 16.14 -28.11
C SER A 15 20.14 14.71 -28.33
N ILE A 16 18.89 14.61 -28.80
CA ILE A 16 18.29 13.36 -29.30
C ILE A 16 19.04 12.96 -30.57
N TRP A 17 19.84 11.90 -30.50
CA TRP A 17 20.54 11.34 -31.65
C TRP A 17 19.60 10.38 -32.41
N ARG A 18 19.20 10.76 -33.63
CA ARG A 18 18.39 9.95 -34.55
C ARG A 18 19.33 9.32 -35.58
N PRO A 19 19.44 7.99 -35.71
CA PRO A 19 20.24 7.38 -36.77
C PRO A 19 19.56 7.56 -38.12
N ASN A 20 20.33 8.01 -39.11
CA ASN A 20 19.95 8.26 -40.49
C ASN A 20 19.68 6.92 -41.21
N VAL A 21 18.48 6.75 -41.76
CA VAL A 21 18.07 5.58 -42.57
C VAL A 21 18.31 5.95 -44.03
N GLY A 22 19.32 5.35 -44.65
CA GLY A 22 19.60 5.63 -46.07
C GLY A 22 20.87 4.97 -46.57
N ARG A 23 20.82 3.66 -46.81
CA ARG A 23 21.68 3.04 -47.82
C ARG A 23 20.96 1.84 -48.43
N VAL A 24 20.63 1.99 -49.71
CA VAL A 24 20.08 0.96 -50.59
C VAL A 24 21.16 -0.11 -50.78
N LEU A 25 20.82 -1.37 -50.56
CA LEU A 25 21.65 -2.54 -50.89
C LEU A 25 21.25 -3.04 -52.29
N PRO A 26 22.19 -3.46 -53.16
CA PRO A 26 21.86 -3.99 -54.48
C PRO A 26 21.33 -5.42 -54.37
N ASP A 27 20.28 -5.71 -55.14
CA ASP A 27 19.71 -7.04 -55.34
C ASP A 27 20.72 -7.98 -56.00
N VAL A 28 21.03 -9.08 -55.33
CA VAL A 28 21.73 -10.22 -55.92
C VAL A 28 20.92 -11.46 -55.55
N ASP A 29 20.18 -11.99 -56.53
CA ASP A 29 19.37 -13.20 -56.40
C ASP A 29 20.26 -14.42 -56.12
N VAL A 30 20.30 -14.86 -54.85
CA VAL A 30 20.84 -16.18 -54.48
C VAL A 30 19.66 -17.14 -54.33
N LYS A 31 19.55 -18.06 -55.30
CA LYS A 31 18.58 -19.15 -55.32
C LYS A 31 18.91 -20.12 -54.17
N ILE A 32 18.05 -20.17 -53.14
CA ILE A 32 18.16 -21.13 -52.04
C ILE A 32 17.23 -22.31 -52.35
N GLU A 33 17.83 -23.44 -52.72
CA GLU A 33 17.13 -24.73 -52.71
C GLU A 33 16.90 -25.16 -51.27
N VAL A 34 15.64 -25.44 -50.94
CA VAL A 34 15.22 -25.89 -49.61
C VAL A 34 15.35 -27.41 -49.55
N THR A 35 16.39 -27.91 -48.90
CA THR A 35 16.41 -29.31 -48.46
C THR A 35 15.83 -29.40 -47.06
N GLU A 36 14.74 -30.17 -46.93
CA GLU A 36 14.08 -30.49 -45.68
C GLU A 36 15.06 -31.20 -44.73
N VAL A 37 15.26 -30.67 -43.52
CA VAL A 37 15.94 -31.41 -42.44
C VAL A 37 15.19 -31.21 -41.13
N ASP A 38 14.80 -32.35 -40.58
CA ASP A 38 14.00 -32.59 -39.38
C ASP A 38 14.31 -31.76 -38.14
N ALA A 39 13.22 -31.50 -37.41
CA ALA A 39 13.17 -30.85 -36.12
C ALA A 39 13.91 -31.66 -35.03
N SER A 40 15.09 -31.21 -34.63
CA SER A 40 15.69 -31.57 -33.35
C SER A 40 16.31 -30.36 -32.66
N ASN A 41 15.45 -29.51 -32.08
CA ASN A 41 15.87 -28.32 -31.32
C ASN A 41 16.42 -28.71 -29.93
N LYS A 42 17.57 -29.40 -29.90
CA LYS A 42 18.38 -29.53 -28.69
C LYS A 42 19.13 -28.20 -28.48
N GLY A 43 18.63 -27.37 -27.57
CA GLY A 43 19.18 -26.05 -27.28
C GLY A 43 20.70 -26.08 -27.10
N THR A 44 21.42 -25.35 -27.95
CA THR A 44 22.87 -25.21 -27.88
C THR A 44 23.23 -24.56 -26.54
N LYS A 45 23.84 -25.34 -25.64
CA LYS A 45 24.43 -24.81 -24.40
C LYS A 45 25.44 -23.74 -24.79
N ARG A 46 25.09 -22.47 -24.62
CA ARG A 46 26.01 -21.35 -24.80
C ARG A 46 27.19 -21.56 -23.84
N LYS A 47 28.39 -21.76 -24.39
CA LYS A 47 29.60 -21.88 -23.57
C LYS A 47 29.78 -20.60 -22.77
N ARG A 48 29.80 -20.72 -21.44
CA ARG A 48 30.02 -19.59 -20.54
C ARG A 48 31.45 -19.10 -20.77
N ALA A 49 31.60 -17.85 -21.19
CA ALA A 49 32.91 -17.23 -21.35
C ALA A 49 33.74 -17.38 -20.05
N PRO A 50 35.08 -17.53 -20.15
CA PRO A 50 35.95 -17.64 -18.98
C PRO A 50 35.69 -16.49 -18.00
N PRO A 51 35.64 -16.73 -16.68
CA PRO A 51 35.47 -15.66 -15.71
C PRO A 51 36.71 -14.76 -15.74
N THR A 52 36.64 -13.65 -16.48
CA THR A 52 37.68 -12.62 -16.44
C THR A 52 37.69 -12.02 -15.04
N LYS A 53 38.73 -12.31 -14.25
CA LYS A 53 38.92 -11.80 -12.88
C LYS A 53 39.36 -10.32 -12.85
N GLY A 54 38.80 -9.48 -13.73
CA GLY A 54 39.13 -8.05 -13.84
C GLY A 54 37.89 -7.17 -14.03
N PRO A 55 37.99 -5.86 -13.77
CA PRO A 55 36.93 -4.91 -14.09
C PRO A 55 36.62 -4.96 -15.58
N CYS A 56 35.34 -4.88 -15.95
CA CYS A 56 34.98 -4.80 -17.36
C CYS A 56 35.41 -3.44 -17.94
N GLU A 57 35.41 -3.33 -19.27
CA GLU A 57 35.74 -2.09 -20.01
C GLU A 57 34.86 -0.89 -19.63
N HIS A 58 33.76 -1.12 -18.92
CA HIS A 58 32.84 -0.11 -18.41
C HIS A 58 33.15 0.28 -16.94
N GLY A 59 34.35 -0.03 -16.44
CA GLY A 59 34.83 0.33 -15.09
C GLY A 59 34.21 -0.46 -13.94
N VAL A 60 33.37 -1.49 -14.20
CA VAL A 60 32.69 -2.26 -13.15
C VAL A 60 33.51 -3.50 -12.79
N LYS A 61 33.92 -3.61 -11.52
CA LYS A 61 34.71 -4.73 -10.97
C LYS A 61 34.13 -6.12 -11.26
N GLN A 62 32.81 -6.26 -11.31
CA GLN A 62 32.14 -7.51 -11.66
C GLN A 62 31.29 -7.32 -12.91
N ARG A 63 31.61 -8.06 -13.98
CA ARG A 63 30.89 -8.02 -15.26
C ARG A 63 29.38 -8.28 -15.09
N SER A 64 28.99 -9.13 -14.14
CA SER A 64 27.59 -9.41 -13.80
C SER A 64 26.82 -8.22 -13.20
N LYS A 65 27.53 -7.22 -12.66
CA LYS A 65 26.96 -5.97 -12.12
C LYS A 65 26.97 -4.83 -13.15
N CYS A 66 27.72 -4.98 -14.25
CA CYS A 66 27.72 -3.99 -15.32
C CYS A 66 26.40 -4.04 -16.09
N LYS A 67 25.62 -2.95 -16.11
CA LYS A 67 24.34 -2.91 -16.82
C LYS A 67 24.47 -3.19 -18.32
N VAL A 68 25.59 -2.80 -18.92
CA VAL A 68 25.87 -3.02 -20.35
C VAL A 68 26.30 -4.48 -20.58
N CYS A 69 27.32 -4.97 -19.86
CA CYS A 69 27.81 -6.33 -20.08
C CYS A 69 26.89 -7.45 -19.57
N SER A 70 25.99 -7.16 -18.63
CA SER A 70 25.06 -8.13 -18.04
C SER A 70 23.68 -8.14 -18.69
N ALA A 71 23.41 -7.21 -19.61
CA ALA A 71 22.20 -7.18 -20.41
C ALA A 71 22.39 -7.98 -21.71
N CYS A 72 21.28 -8.50 -22.21
CA CYS A 72 21.16 -9.01 -23.57
C CYS A 72 20.99 -7.82 -24.54
N PRO A 73 21.05 -8.04 -25.87
CA PRO A 73 20.75 -6.98 -26.85
C PRO A 73 19.38 -6.31 -26.66
N HIS A 74 18.43 -6.97 -25.99
CA HIS A 74 17.11 -6.43 -25.64
C HIS A 74 17.07 -5.66 -24.30
N GLY A 75 18.23 -5.31 -23.74
CA GLY A 75 18.34 -4.49 -22.52
C GLY A 75 17.91 -5.17 -21.20
N LYS A 76 17.59 -6.48 -21.22
CA LYS A 76 17.19 -7.27 -20.05
C LYS A 76 18.32 -8.24 -19.67
N ARG A 77 18.36 -8.73 -18.43
CA ARG A 77 19.31 -9.81 -18.10
C ARG A 77 19.01 -11.05 -18.98
N PRO A 78 20.01 -11.72 -19.57
CA PRO A 78 19.80 -12.85 -20.48
C PRO A 78 18.91 -13.95 -19.90
N SER A 79 18.99 -14.21 -18.60
CA SER A 79 18.18 -15.23 -17.92
C SER A 79 16.69 -14.90 -17.86
N VAL A 80 16.31 -13.61 -17.92
CA VAL A 80 14.93 -13.11 -17.82
C VAL A 80 14.46 -12.41 -19.10
N CYS A 81 15.14 -12.64 -20.23
CA CYS A 81 14.72 -12.11 -21.50
C CYS A 81 13.91 -13.17 -22.26
N LYS A 82 12.64 -12.85 -22.57
CA LYS A 82 11.75 -13.75 -23.33
C LYS A 82 12.30 -13.98 -24.74
N GLU A 83 12.69 -12.92 -25.43
CA GLU A 83 13.23 -12.93 -26.81
C GLU A 83 14.57 -13.67 -26.93
N CYS A 84 15.35 -13.77 -25.83
CA CYS A 84 16.57 -14.57 -25.81
C CYS A 84 16.34 -16.04 -25.38
N GLY A 85 15.09 -16.46 -25.14
CA GLY A 85 14.80 -17.79 -24.57
C GLY A 85 15.38 -17.98 -23.16
N GLY A 86 15.49 -16.90 -22.39
CA GLY A 86 16.10 -16.89 -21.07
C GLY A 86 15.49 -17.95 -20.15
N GLY A 87 16.32 -18.83 -19.60
CA GLY A 87 15.87 -20.04 -18.88
C GLY A 87 15.00 -19.79 -17.63
N SER A 88 14.80 -18.55 -17.21
CA SER A 88 13.92 -18.19 -16.10
C SER A 88 12.48 -17.92 -16.54
N ILE A 89 12.21 -17.74 -17.84
CA ILE A 89 10.90 -17.38 -18.39
C ILE A 89 10.36 -18.55 -19.24
N CYS A 90 9.09 -18.92 -19.05
CA CYS A 90 8.41 -19.89 -19.90
C CYS A 90 7.88 -19.23 -21.18
N GLU A 91 7.38 -20.05 -22.12
CA GLU A 91 6.70 -19.58 -23.33
C GLU A 91 5.52 -18.63 -23.03
N HIS A 92 4.81 -18.87 -21.91
CA HIS A 92 3.72 -18.03 -21.40
C HIS A 92 4.20 -16.65 -20.87
N GLY A 93 5.49 -16.31 -20.97
CA GLY A 93 6.04 -15.02 -20.53
C GLY A 93 6.10 -14.83 -19.01
N ARG A 94 5.75 -15.86 -18.23
CA ARG A 94 5.84 -15.86 -16.76
C ARG A 94 7.17 -16.44 -16.31
N ARG A 95 7.58 -16.18 -15.07
CA ARG A 95 8.71 -16.91 -14.47
C ARG A 95 8.37 -18.40 -14.42
N ARG A 96 9.25 -19.29 -14.91
CA ARG A 96 9.00 -20.74 -14.97
C ARG A 96 8.58 -21.32 -13.61
N THR A 97 9.23 -20.88 -12.53
CA THR A 97 8.91 -21.31 -11.16
C THR A 97 7.54 -20.86 -10.67
N GLN A 98 6.92 -19.88 -11.33
CA GLN A 98 5.62 -19.29 -10.96
C GLN A 98 4.60 -19.41 -12.10
N CYS A 99 4.85 -20.27 -13.09
CA CYS A 99 3.91 -20.50 -14.17
C CYS A 99 3.05 -21.72 -13.83
N LYS A 100 1.73 -21.51 -13.71
CA LYS A 100 0.78 -22.60 -13.42
C LYS A 100 0.71 -23.57 -14.59
N GLU A 101 0.67 -23.05 -15.81
CA GLU A 101 0.57 -23.83 -17.07
C GLU A 101 1.81 -24.71 -17.31
N CYS A 102 2.98 -24.30 -16.84
CA CYS A 102 4.21 -25.09 -16.94
C CYS A 102 4.49 -25.97 -15.70
N GLY A 103 3.56 -26.10 -14.75
CA GLY A 103 3.79 -26.85 -13.52
C GLY A 103 4.94 -26.30 -12.67
N GLY A 104 5.09 -24.97 -12.64
CA GLY A 104 6.20 -24.29 -11.99
C GLY A 104 6.39 -24.73 -10.54
N SER A 105 7.63 -25.07 -10.15
CA SER A 105 7.97 -25.65 -8.84
C SER A 105 7.58 -24.79 -7.62
N GLY A 106 7.25 -23.51 -7.81
CA GLY A 106 6.79 -22.60 -6.76
C GLY A 106 5.26 -22.56 -6.60
N ILE A 107 4.49 -23.25 -7.44
CA ILE A 107 3.03 -23.33 -7.39
C ILE A 107 2.61 -24.72 -6.90
N CYS A 108 1.62 -24.77 -6.01
CA CYS A 108 1.00 -26.03 -5.57
C CYS A 108 -0.13 -26.44 -6.51
N GLU A 109 -0.63 -27.66 -6.33
CA GLU A 109 -1.82 -28.16 -7.05
C GLU A 109 -3.05 -27.23 -6.89
N HIS A 110 -3.17 -26.55 -5.75
CA HIS A 110 -4.21 -25.53 -5.48
C HIS A 110 -4.01 -24.21 -6.26
N GLY A 111 -3.04 -24.12 -7.17
CA GLY A 111 -2.79 -22.93 -7.99
C GLY A 111 -2.23 -21.72 -7.23
N CYS A 112 -1.90 -21.89 -5.96
CA CYS A 112 -1.34 -20.87 -5.09
C CYS A 112 0.18 -21.03 -4.95
N GLN A 113 0.89 -20.00 -4.48
CA GLN A 113 2.32 -20.18 -4.18
C GLN A 113 2.48 -21.16 -3.03
N ARG A 114 3.23 -22.26 -3.24
CA ARG A 114 3.48 -23.33 -2.26
C ARG A 114 3.76 -22.82 -0.84
N PRO A 115 4.70 -21.88 -0.60
CA PRO A 115 4.99 -21.43 0.76
C PRO A 115 3.83 -20.68 1.43
N ARG A 116 2.88 -20.15 0.67
CA ARG A 116 1.71 -19.40 1.16
C ARG A 116 0.40 -20.21 1.13
N CYS A 117 0.44 -21.43 0.59
CA CYS A 117 -0.76 -22.25 0.48
C CYS A 117 -1.10 -22.83 1.86
N LYS A 118 -2.31 -22.54 2.34
CA LYS A 118 -2.81 -23.05 3.62
C LYS A 118 -3.07 -24.56 3.56
N GLU A 119 -3.63 -25.03 2.46
CA GLU A 119 -4.00 -26.45 2.23
C GLU A 119 -2.75 -27.34 2.11
N CYS A 120 -1.65 -26.83 1.55
CA CYS A 120 -0.37 -27.56 1.50
C CYS A 120 0.49 -27.41 2.78
N GLY A 121 0.00 -26.75 3.83
CA GLY A 121 0.82 -26.45 5.02
C GLY A 121 2.07 -25.64 4.70
N GLY A 122 1.98 -24.74 3.71
CA GLY A 122 3.11 -23.98 3.20
C GLY A 122 3.91 -23.32 4.34
N GLY A 123 5.24 -23.41 4.29
CA GLY A 123 6.11 -23.03 5.41
C GLY A 123 6.02 -21.57 5.86
N SER A 124 5.30 -20.70 5.15
CA SER A 124 5.00 -19.32 5.59
C SER A 124 3.67 -19.19 6.35
N ILE A 125 2.90 -20.27 6.51
CA ILE A 125 1.66 -20.32 7.30
C ILE A 125 1.96 -20.92 8.68
N CYS A 126 1.45 -20.31 9.74
CA CYS A 126 1.52 -20.85 11.10
C CYS A 126 0.35 -21.80 11.39
N GLU A 127 0.40 -22.48 12.53
CA GLU A 127 -0.69 -23.31 13.05
C GLU A 127 -2.03 -22.57 13.16
N HIS A 128 -2.01 -21.26 13.42
CA HIS A 128 -3.20 -20.40 13.45
C HIS A 128 -3.81 -20.12 12.05
N GLY A 129 -3.26 -20.72 10.98
CA GLY A 129 -3.71 -20.49 9.60
C GLY A 129 -3.44 -19.09 9.07
N ARG A 130 -2.59 -18.31 9.77
CA ARG A 130 -2.16 -16.95 9.38
C ARG A 130 -0.74 -17.01 8.82
N HIS A 131 -0.34 -15.99 8.07
CA HIS A 131 1.04 -15.88 7.62
C HIS A 131 1.97 -15.66 8.84
N ARG A 132 3.01 -16.50 9.01
CA ARG A 132 3.92 -16.51 10.18
C ARG A 132 4.47 -15.14 10.52
N TYR A 133 4.93 -14.39 9.51
CA TYR A 133 5.45 -13.03 9.71
C TYR A 133 4.41 -12.07 10.32
N SER A 134 3.13 -12.29 10.03
CA SER A 134 2.00 -11.43 10.44
C SER A 134 1.14 -12.07 11.53
N CYS A 135 1.59 -13.16 12.15
CA CYS A 135 0.87 -13.79 13.25
C CYS A 135 1.34 -13.19 14.57
N LYS A 136 0.43 -12.57 15.33
CA LYS A 136 0.74 -12.00 16.64
C LYS A 136 1.02 -13.10 17.68
N GLU A 137 0.24 -14.17 17.66
CA GLU A 137 0.35 -15.31 18.60
C GLU A 137 1.69 -16.04 18.44
N CYS A 138 2.21 -16.17 17.20
CA CYS A 138 3.51 -16.80 16.95
C CYS A 138 4.71 -15.84 17.11
N GLY A 139 4.51 -14.61 17.60
CA GLY A 139 5.59 -13.62 17.68
C GLY A 139 6.16 -13.23 16.31
N GLY A 140 5.33 -13.24 15.27
CA GLY A 140 5.72 -12.92 13.90
C GLY A 140 6.43 -11.57 13.79
N GLY A 141 7.45 -11.51 12.94
CA GLY A 141 8.35 -10.35 12.81
C GLY A 141 7.68 -9.01 12.44
N ALA A 142 6.40 -9.01 12.08
CA ALA A 142 5.60 -7.78 11.90
C ALA A 142 5.27 -7.07 13.22
N PHE A 143 5.26 -7.79 14.35
CA PHE A 143 4.95 -7.23 15.66
C PHE A 143 6.21 -7.08 16.51
N CYS A 144 6.18 -6.14 17.46
CA CYS A 144 7.19 -6.01 18.51
C CYS A 144 6.70 -6.66 19.81
N GLU A 145 7.59 -6.71 20.81
CA GLU A 145 7.29 -7.17 22.18
C GLU A 145 6.13 -6.40 22.83
N HIS A 146 5.94 -5.12 22.47
CA HIS A 146 4.80 -4.30 22.92
C HIS A 146 3.45 -4.71 22.29
N GLY A 147 3.40 -5.77 21.49
CA GLY A 147 2.19 -6.25 20.83
C GLY A 147 1.62 -5.33 19.74
N ARG A 148 2.37 -4.28 19.36
CA ARG A 148 2.07 -3.33 18.29
C ARG A 148 2.77 -3.74 17.00
N GLN A 149 2.29 -3.27 15.85
CA GLN A 149 3.04 -3.45 14.60
C GLN A 149 4.38 -2.71 14.70
N ARG A 150 5.49 -3.43 14.47
CA ARG A 150 6.86 -2.95 14.69
C ARG A 150 7.15 -1.65 13.93
N ARG A 151 6.62 -1.52 12.71
CA ARG A 151 6.76 -0.31 11.86
C ARG A 151 6.15 0.95 12.50
N TYR A 152 5.14 0.81 13.36
CA TYR A 152 4.41 1.91 14.01
C TYR A 152 4.69 2.02 15.51
N CYS A 153 5.53 1.16 16.07
CA CYS A 153 5.83 1.19 17.49
C CYS A 153 6.83 2.33 17.77
N LYS A 154 6.45 3.26 18.65
CA LYS A 154 7.33 4.36 19.05
C LYS A 154 8.50 3.87 19.91
N GLU A 155 8.23 2.98 20.85
CA GLU A 155 9.25 2.42 21.76
C GLU A 155 10.34 1.65 21.00
N CYS A 156 9.99 0.99 19.89
CA CYS A 156 10.96 0.25 19.06
C CYS A 156 11.59 1.08 17.94
N GLY A 157 11.36 2.40 17.88
CA GLY A 157 11.88 3.24 16.80
C GLY A 157 11.33 2.85 15.41
N GLY A 158 10.05 2.47 15.34
CA GLY A 158 9.42 1.98 14.12
C GLY A 158 9.62 2.92 12.93
N SER A 159 9.94 2.34 11.76
CA SER A 159 10.28 3.09 10.54
C SER A 159 9.22 4.09 10.06
N GLN A 160 7.95 3.98 10.50
CA GLN A 160 6.87 4.90 10.16
C GLN A 160 6.68 6.01 11.20
N ILE A 161 7.41 6.01 12.30
CA ILE A 161 7.37 7.05 13.33
C ILE A 161 8.55 8.01 13.11
N CYS A 162 8.29 9.32 13.16
CA CYS A 162 9.33 10.34 13.12
C CYS A 162 9.87 10.65 14.53
N GLU A 163 10.92 11.45 14.60
CA GLU A 163 11.50 11.95 15.85
C GLU A 163 10.47 12.69 16.73
N HIS A 164 9.47 13.34 16.13
CA HIS A 164 8.37 14.01 16.82
C HIS A 164 7.32 13.03 17.42
N GLY A 165 7.56 11.71 17.33
CA GLY A 165 6.64 10.69 17.80
C GLY A 165 5.32 10.63 17.04
N ARG A 166 5.24 11.21 15.84
CA ARG A 166 4.07 11.17 14.95
C ARG A 166 4.34 10.20 13.80
N GLU A 167 3.29 9.76 13.12
CA GLU A 167 3.45 9.00 11.88
C GLU A 167 4.09 9.90 10.81
N ARG A 168 5.25 9.48 10.28
CA ARG A 168 6.04 10.20 9.26
C ARG A 168 5.21 10.73 8.10
N PRO A 169 4.27 9.96 7.50
CA PRO A 169 3.49 10.45 6.36
C PRO A 169 2.60 11.65 6.69
N VAL A 170 2.17 11.81 7.94
CA VAL A 170 1.23 12.87 8.38
C VAL A 170 1.91 13.91 9.29
N CYS A 171 3.21 13.78 9.54
CA CYS A 171 3.96 14.73 10.34
C CYS A 171 4.20 16.01 9.53
N LYS A 172 3.65 17.14 9.99
CA LYS A 172 3.85 18.45 9.34
C LYS A 172 5.31 18.92 9.43
N GLU A 173 5.93 18.73 10.59
CA GLU A 173 7.31 19.15 10.87
C GLU A 173 8.33 18.42 9.99
N CYS A 174 8.07 17.16 9.64
CA CYS A 174 8.91 16.38 8.72
C CYS A 174 8.55 16.56 7.24
N GLY A 175 7.58 17.42 6.89
CA GLY A 175 7.09 17.53 5.51
C GLY A 175 6.48 16.23 4.99
N GLY A 176 5.75 15.52 5.85
CA GLY A 176 5.20 14.19 5.57
C GLY A 176 4.48 14.12 4.23
N SER A 177 4.62 12.98 3.55
CA SER A 177 4.14 12.80 2.17
C SER A 177 2.63 12.99 2.00
N GLN A 178 1.84 12.94 3.07
CA GLN A 178 0.39 13.17 3.05
C GLN A 178 0.01 14.60 3.44
N ILE A 179 0.95 15.48 3.76
CA ILE A 179 0.69 16.89 4.06
C ILE A 179 0.79 17.71 2.76
N CYS A 180 -0.21 18.54 2.50
CA CYS A 180 -0.16 19.49 1.39
C CYS A 180 0.54 20.79 1.77
N GLU A 181 0.78 21.65 0.79
CA GLU A 181 1.36 22.99 0.99
C GLU A 181 0.58 23.86 1.99
N HIS A 182 -0.74 23.65 2.11
CA HIS A 182 -1.60 24.31 3.09
C HIS A 182 -1.44 23.77 4.53
N GLY A 183 -0.48 22.87 4.78
CA GLY A 183 -0.26 22.27 6.10
C GLY A 183 -1.42 21.39 6.58
N ARG A 184 -2.31 20.94 5.68
CA ARG A 184 -3.43 20.03 5.97
C ARG A 184 -3.16 18.65 5.38
N VAL A 185 -3.87 17.63 5.84
CA VAL A 185 -3.80 16.31 5.21
C VAL A 185 -4.36 16.41 3.79
N ARG A 186 -3.54 16.09 2.78
CA ARG A 186 -3.83 16.30 1.35
C ARG A 186 -5.14 15.66 0.92
N SER A 187 -5.49 14.49 1.47
CA SER A 187 -6.75 13.79 1.16
C SER A 187 -8.01 14.51 1.67
N THR A 188 -7.89 15.38 2.67
CA THR A 188 -9.01 16.14 3.27
C THR A 188 -8.93 17.64 3.00
N CYS A 189 -7.85 18.11 2.37
CA CYS A 189 -7.68 19.51 2.03
C CYS A 189 -8.65 19.91 0.90
N LYS A 190 -9.52 20.88 1.19
CA LYS A 190 -10.47 21.42 0.21
C LYS A 190 -9.77 22.17 -0.92
N GLU A 191 -8.77 22.99 -0.58
CA GLU A 191 -7.99 23.79 -1.53
C GLU A 191 -7.22 22.91 -2.53
N CYS A 192 -6.76 21.73 -2.11
CA CYS A 192 -6.09 20.77 -3.01
C CYS A 192 -7.06 19.82 -3.75
N GLY A 193 -8.38 19.97 -3.59
CA GLY A 193 -9.35 19.02 -4.14
C GLY A 193 -9.15 17.59 -3.62
N GLY A 194 -8.71 17.44 -2.37
CA GLY A 194 -8.32 16.17 -1.77
C GLY A 194 -9.37 15.08 -2.01
N GLY A 195 -8.93 13.85 -2.30
CA GLY A 195 -9.79 12.75 -2.73
C GLY A 195 -10.95 12.37 -1.78
N SER A 196 -10.99 12.90 -0.55
CA SER A 196 -12.11 12.72 0.38
C SER A 196 -13.17 13.82 0.29
N ILE A 197 -12.93 14.90 -0.45
CA ILE A 197 -13.80 16.08 -0.61
C ILE A 197 -14.44 16.04 -2.01
N CYS A 198 -15.76 16.23 -2.09
CA CYS A 198 -16.45 16.38 -3.38
C CYS A 198 -16.37 17.83 -3.88
N GLU A 199 -16.80 18.05 -5.12
CA GLU A 199 -16.95 19.39 -5.71
C GLU A 199 -17.82 20.33 -4.86
N HIS A 200 -18.81 19.80 -4.13
CA HIS A 200 -19.65 20.54 -3.20
C HIS A 200 -18.94 20.97 -1.89
N GLY A 201 -17.62 20.74 -1.76
CA GLY A 201 -16.84 21.11 -0.58
C GLY A 201 -17.18 20.32 0.70
N ARG A 202 -17.94 19.23 0.57
CA ARG A 202 -18.34 18.30 1.64
C ARG A 202 -17.49 17.03 1.57
N GLN A 203 -17.44 16.24 2.64
CA GLN A 203 -16.81 14.91 2.56
C GLN A 203 -17.61 14.03 1.60
N ARG A 204 -16.98 13.41 0.59
CA ARG A 204 -17.63 12.59 -0.45
C ARG A 204 -18.59 11.57 0.14
N LYS A 205 -18.14 10.85 1.18
CA LYS A 205 -18.93 9.83 1.86
C LYS A 205 -20.21 10.37 2.55
N GLN A 206 -20.27 11.67 2.85
CA GLN A 206 -21.40 12.33 3.54
C GLN A 206 -22.19 13.26 2.62
N CYS A 207 -21.74 13.47 1.39
CA CYS A 207 -22.40 14.38 0.47
C CYS A 207 -23.67 13.73 -0.08
N LYS A 208 -24.82 14.38 0.11
CA LYS A 208 -26.09 13.91 -0.42
C LYS A 208 -26.15 14.02 -1.95
N GLU A 209 -25.68 15.15 -2.49
CA GLU A 209 -25.66 15.42 -3.93
C GLU A 209 -24.79 14.40 -4.69
N CYS A 210 -23.70 13.93 -4.09
CA CYS A 210 -22.84 12.91 -4.70
C CYS A 210 -23.25 11.46 -4.39
N GLY A 211 -24.40 11.22 -3.72
CA GLY A 211 -24.80 9.87 -3.32
C GLY A 211 -23.81 9.20 -2.36
N GLY A 212 -23.19 9.96 -1.47
CA GLY A 212 -22.12 9.52 -0.59
C GLY A 212 -22.47 8.23 0.18
N SER A 213 -21.49 7.36 0.40
CA SER A 213 -21.71 6.03 0.99
C SER A 213 -22.33 6.00 2.40
N GLN A 214 -22.41 7.13 3.10
CA GLN A 214 -23.09 7.26 4.40
C GLN A 214 -24.53 7.78 4.28
N ILE A 215 -25.00 8.14 3.09
CA ILE A 215 -26.34 8.63 2.83
C ILE A 215 -27.17 7.49 2.22
N CYS A 216 -28.37 7.26 2.74
CA CYS A 216 -29.30 6.28 2.17
C CYS A 216 -30.13 6.91 1.04
N GLU A 217 -30.88 6.09 0.33
CA GLU A 217 -31.84 6.55 -0.68
C GLU A 217 -32.87 7.56 -0.12
N HIS A 218 -33.21 7.43 1.17
CA HIS A 218 -34.08 8.38 1.89
C HIS A 218 -33.42 9.73 2.21
N GLY A 219 -32.19 10.00 1.74
CA GLY A 219 -31.47 11.25 1.98
C GLY A 219 -31.05 11.49 3.44
N ARG A 220 -31.14 10.46 4.29
CA ARG A 220 -30.72 10.47 5.71
C ARG A 220 -29.37 9.75 5.86
N ARG A 221 -28.70 9.92 7.01
CA ARG A 221 -27.50 9.11 7.31
C ARG A 221 -27.92 7.64 7.44
N ARG A 222 -27.31 6.73 6.67
CA ARG A 222 -27.59 5.28 6.67
C ARG A 222 -27.62 4.70 8.08
N SER A 223 -26.66 5.06 8.92
CA SER A 223 -26.58 4.56 10.29
C SER A 223 -27.75 4.99 11.19
N GLN A 224 -28.45 6.07 10.85
CA GLN A 224 -29.55 6.65 11.64
C GLN A 224 -30.92 6.49 10.96
N CYS A 225 -30.95 5.91 9.76
CA CYS A 225 -32.19 5.76 9.01
C CYS A 225 -32.99 4.59 9.60
N LYS A 226 -34.19 4.88 10.11
CA LYS A 226 -35.11 3.86 10.63
C LYS A 226 -35.59 2.91 9.52
N GLU A 227 -35.94 3.47 8.37
CA GLU A 227 -36.41 2.72 7.20
C GLU A 227 -35.36 1.74 6.66
N CYS A 228 -34.07 2.10 6.73
CA CYS A 228 -32.97 1.21 6.34
C CYS A 228 -32.46 0.30 7.47
N GLY A 229 -33.08 0.30 8.66
CA GLY A 229 -32.58 -0.46 9.81
C GLY A 229 -31.15 -0.06 10.22
N GLY A 230 -30.84 1.24 10.17
CA GLY A 230 -29.49 1.75 10.42
C GLY A 230 -28.88 1.26 11.73
N SER A 231 -27.55 1.10 11.77
CA SER A 231 -26.85 0.51 12.92
C SER A 231 -27.06 1.23 14.27
N GLN A 232 -27.45 2.50 14.26
CA GLN A 232 -27.78 3.28 15.47
C GLN A 232 -29.25 3.15 15.88
N ILE A 233 -30.08 2.46 15.10
CA ILE A 233 -31.47 2.17 15.44
C ILE A 233 -31.53 0.78 16.07
N CYS A 234 -32.28 0.65 17.16
CA CYS A 234 -32.56 -0.63 17.78
C CYS A 234 -33.82 -1.28 17.20
N VAL A 235 -34.10 -2.51 17.61
CA VAL A 235 -35.32 -3.25 17.22
C VAL A 235 -36.61 -2.51 17.61
N HIS A 236 -36.56 -1.65 18.63
CA HIS A 236 -37.68 -0.80 19.07
C HIS A 236 -37.82 0.51 18.27
N ALA A 237 -37.16 0.64 17.11
CA ALA A 237 -37.16 1.83 16.25
C ALA A 237 -36.74 3.15 16.95
N ARG A 238 -35.98 3.03 18.05
CA ARG A 238 -35.40 4.13 18.83
C ARG A 238 -33.88 4.17 18.62
N GLU A 239 -33.26 5.31 18.93
CA GLU A 239 -31.79 5.40 18.92
C GLU A 239 -31.21 4.45 19.97
N ARG A 240 -30.39 3.49 19.52
CA ARG A 240 -29.84 2.40 20.33
C ARG A 240 -29.09 2.90 21.57
N SER A 241 -28.39 4.03 21.45
CA SER A 241 -27.67 4.68 22.55
C SER A 241 -28.60 5.19 23.65
N LYS A 242 -29.85 5.54 23.34
CA LYS A 242 -30.86 6.12 24.25
C LYS A 242 -31.96 5.13 24.65
N CYS A 243 -31.98 3.95 24.04
CA CYS A 243 -33.03 2.98 24.28
C CYS A 243 -32.82 2.31 25.65
N LYS A 244 -33.75 2.54 26.58
CA LYS A 244 -33.74 1.92 27.91
C LYS A 244 -33.85 0.39 27.84
N GLU A 245 -34.76 -0.11 27.00
CA GLU A 245 -34.99 -1.56 26.79
C GLU A 245 -33.76 -2.28 26.22
N CYS A 246 -32.89 -1.58 25.48
CA CYS A 246 -31.65 -2.15 24.95
C CYS A 246 -30.42 -1.88 25.84
N GLY A 247 -30.60 -1.29 27.03
CA GLY A 247 -29.47 -0.89 27.89
C GLY A 247 -28.53 0.11 27.20
N GLY A 248 -29.10 1.06 26.45
CA GLY A 248 -28.34 2.01 25.64
C GLY A 248 -27.24 2.73 26.43
N SER A 249 -26.11 3.00 25.78
CA SER A 249 -24.92 3.58 26.43
C SER A 249 -25.13 4.94 27.12
N GLN A 250 -26.21 5.66 26.81
CA GLN A 250 -26.59 6.92 27.47
C GLN A 250 -27.54 6.73 28.65
N ILE A 251 -28.01 5.51 28.91
CA ILE A 251 -28.89 5.18 30.03
C ILE A 251 -28.07 4.53 31.14
N CYS A 252 -28.24 4.98 32.39
CA CYS A 252 -27.63 4.34 33.55
C CYS A 252 -28.48 3.19 34.08
N GLU A 253 -27.95 2.44 35.04
CA GLU A 253 -28.67 1.36 35.72
C GLU A 253 -29.98 1.84 36.38
N HIS A 254 -30.02 3.10 36.82
CA HIS A 254 -31.22 3.74 37.36
C HIS A 254 -32.28 4.09 36.29
N GLY A 255 -32.06 3.72 35.02
CA GLY A 255 -32.99 3.98 33.92
C GLY A 255 -33.11 5.45 33.51
N ARG A 256 -32.21 6.31 34.00
CA ARG A 256 -32.14 7.76 33.69
C ARG A 256 -31.02 8.04 32.69
N VAL A 257 -31.03 9.21 32.06
CA VAL A 257 -29.92 9.64 31.19
C VAL A 257 -28.66 9.83 32.03
N ARG A 258 -27.63 9.04 31.74
CA ARG A 258 -26.39 8.87 32.51
C ARG A 258 -25.67 10.20 32.77
N SER A 259 -25.66 11.12 31.80
CA SER A 259 -25.06 12.46 31.96
C SER A 259 -25.78 13.36 32.97
N THR A 260 -27.06 13.09 33.26
CA THR A 260 -27.90 13.89 34.17
C THR A 260 -28.25 13.15 35.46
N CYS A 261 -27.82 11.91 35.61
CA CYS A 261 -28.13 11.11 36.78
C CYS A 261 -27.29 11.59 37.97
N LYS A 262 -27.96 12.05 39.03
CA LYS A 262 -27.30 12.49 40.27
C LYS A 262 -26.61 11.32 40.98
N GLU A 263 -27.29 10.17 41.06
CA GLU A 263 -26.79 8.96 41.71
C GLU A 263 -25.52 8.42 41.01
N CYS A 264 -25.41 8.58 39.69
CA CYS A 264 -24.22 8.19 38.94
C CYS A 264 -23.16 9.30 38.81
N GLY A 265 -23.34 10.45 39.46
CA GLY A 265 -22.43 11.59 39.30
C GLY A 265 -22.27 12.04 37.84
N GLY A 266 -23.37 12.07 37.08
CA GLY A 266 -23.35 12.35 35.65
C GLY A 266 -22.63 13.65 35.29
N SER A 267 -22.04 13.72 34.09
CA SER A 267 -21.19 14.85 33.67
C SER A 267 -21.86 16.24 33.71
N GLN A 268 -23.18 16.31 33.71
CA GLN A 268 -23.95 17.55 33.85
C GLN A 268 -24.33 17.88 35.29
N ILE A 269 -23.99 17.05 36.27
CA ILE A 269 -24.19 17.28 37.70
C ILE A 269 -22.91 17.88 38.27
N CYS A 270 -23.02 18.99 38.98
CA CYS A 270 -21.89 19.58 39.69
C CYS A 270 -21.65 18.88 41.04
N GLY A 271 -20.51 19.15 41.68
CA GLY A 271 -20.19 18.62 43.01
C GLY A 271 -21.22 18.95 44.09
N HIS A 272 -22.09 19.95 43.85
CA HIS A 272 -23.19 20.33 44.75
C HIS A 272 -24.50 19.55 44.50
N GLY A 273 -24.47 18.47 43.69
CA GLY A 273 -25.63 17.61 43.43
C GLY A 273 -26.75 18.25 42.59
N ARG A 274 -26.47 19.38 41.93
CA ARG A 274 -27.41 20.10 41.05
C ARG A 274 -26.94 20.04 39.59
N ARG A 275 -27.84 20.28 38.63
CA ARG A 275 -27.41 20.45 37.23
C ARG A 275 -26.46 21.64 37.14
N ARG A 276 -25.28 21.43 36.57
CA ARG A 276 -24.20 22.42 36.45
C ARG A 276 -24.68 23.70 35.76
N SER A 277 -25.54 23.59 34.75
CA SER A 277 -26.17 24.73 34.05
C SER A 277 -27.16 25.55 34.89
N MET A 278 -27.62 25.03 36.03
CA MET A 278 -28.63 25.65 36.90
C MET A 278 -28.09 25.92 38.30
N CYS A 279 -26.85 25.54 38.60
CA CYS A 279 -26.25 25.76 39.90
C CYS A 279 -25.80 27.22 40.03
N LYS A 280 -26.44 27.98 40.93
CA LYS A 280 -26.09 29.39 41.19
C LYS A 280 -24.64 29.57 41.65
N GLU A 281 -24.09 28.60 42.39
CA GLU A 281 -22.70 28.62 42.86
C GLU A 281 -21.72 28.32 41.71
N CYS A 282 -22.03 27.38 40.82
CA CYS A 282 -21.20 27.12 39.64
C CYS A 282 -21.33 28.19 38.54
N LYS A 283 -22.37 29.03 38.57
CA LYS A 283 -22.52 30.18 37.65
C LYS A 283 -21.74 31.42 38.09
N LYS A 284 -21.24 31.44 39.33
CA LYS A 284 -20.49 32.55 39.92
C LYS A 284 -18.96 32.40 39.75
N MET A 285 -18.51 31.29 39.17
CA MET A 285 -17.12 31.05 38.74
C MET A 285 -17.01 31.24 37.24
#